data_AF-A0A962RWV4-F1
#
_entry.id   AF-A0A962RWV4-F1
#
_cell.length_a   1.000
_cell.length_b   1.000
_cell.length_c   1.000
_cell.angle_alpha   90.00
_cell.angle_beta   90.00
_cell.angle_gamma   90.00
#
_symmetry.space_group_name_H-M   'P 1'
#
loop_
_entity.id
_entity.type
_entity.pdbx_description
1 polymer ?
#
loop_
_entity_poly.entity_id
_entity_poly.type
_entity_poly.pdbx_seq_one_letter_code
_entity_poly.pdbx_strand_id
1 'polypeptide(L)'
;MDTKIIENWQDYSKGAMASAKELETINTRIVEQITAKQMELANVAFETGTRYMNSLTEVKGVQELLAEQTKLATEFNEKLLETARGTADILTESREAYQAWFEKSFKSVADGVDFTLPGLTPAKKPAAKKAAA
;
A
#
# COMPACT_ATOMS: atom_id res chain seq x y z
N MET A 1 -36.86 -22.98 9.69
CA MET A 1 -35.58 -22.26 9.49
C MET A 1 -35.98 -20.80 9.31
N ASP A 2 -35.76 -19.98 10.34
CA ASP A 2 -36.36 -18.64 10.46
C ASP A 2 -35.92 -17.70 9.32
N THR A 3 -36.87 -16.98 8.73
CA THR A 3 -36.67 -15.98 7.67
C THR A 3 -35.59 -14.94 8.03
N LYS A 4 -35.44 -14.64 9.33
CA LYS A 4 -34.37 -13.79 9.88
C LYS A 4 -32.96 -14.33 9.64
N ILE A 5 -32.75 -15.65 9.63
CA ILE A 5 -31.43 -16.23 9.32
C ILE A 5 -31.10 -16.05 7.83
N ILE A 6 -32.10 -16.13 6.95
CA ILE A 6 -31.93 -15.95 5.51
C ILE A 6 -31.68 -14.48 5.15
N GLU A 7 -32.41 -13.55 5.77
CA GLU A 7 -32.19 -12.10 5.60
C GLU A 7 -30.81 -11.67 6.16
N ASN A 8 -30.46 -12.10 7.37
CA ASN A 8 -29.13 -11.84 7.95
C ASN A 8 -28.00 -12.44 7.11
N TRP A 9 -28.22 -13.59 6.47
CA TRP A 9 -27.26 -14.20 5.55
C TRP A 9 -27.07 -13.39 4.27
N GLN A 10 -28.16 -12.83 3.72
CA GLN A 10 -28.10 -12.05 2.49
C GLN A 10 -27.40 -10.70 2.71
N ASP A 11 -27.63 -10.05 3.85
CA ASP A 11 -26.95 -8.82 4.21
C ASP A 11 -25.50 -9.06 4.65
N TYR A 12 -25.19 -10.19 5.31
CA TYR A 12 -23.82 -10.66 5.54
C TYR A 12 -23.06 -10.87 4.23
N SER A 13 -23.66 -11.55 3.26
CA SER A 13 -23.04 -11.82 1.96
C SER A 13 -22.75 -10.52 1.19
N LYS A 14 -23.66 -9.54 1.24
CA LYS A 14 -23.44 -8.19 0.69
C LYS A 14 -22.32 -7.45 1.41
N GLY A 15 -22.28 -7.50 2.75
CA GLY A 15 -21.23 -6.87 3.56
C GLY A 15 -19.85 -7.46 3.27
N ALA A 16 -19.74 -8.79 3.22
CA ALA A 16 -18.50 -9.49 2.87
C ALA A 16 -18.03 -9.16 1.44
N MET A 17 -18.95 -9.11 0.47
CA MET A 17 -18.63 -8.69 -0.90
C MET A 17 -18.18 -7.23 -0.97
N ALA A 18 -18.79 -6.33 -0.18
CA ALA A 18 -18.39 -4.93 -0.10
C ALA A 18 -16.99 -4.79 0.52
N SER A 19 -16.70 -5.47 1.64
CA SER A 19 -15.37 -5.50 2.25
C SER A 19 -14.32 -6.09 1.30
N ALA A 20 -14.64 -7.12 0.53
CA ALA A 20 -13.73 -7.69 -0.45
C ALA A 20 -13.38 -6.70 -1.58
N LYS A 21 -14.38 -5.96 -2.10
CA LYS A 21 -14.16 -4.90 -3.10
C LYS A 21 -13.36 -3.74 -2.54
N GLU A 22 -13.57 -3.37 -1.28
CA GLU A 22 -12.78 -2.32 -0.63
C GLU A 22 -11.32 -2.73 -0.48
N LEU A 23 -11.05 -3.99 -0.13
CA LEU A 23 -9.69 -4.53 -0.07
C LEU A 23 -9.01 -4.54 -1.44
N GLU A 24 -9.73 -4.96 -2.48
CA GLU A 24 -9.26 -4.89 -3.87
C GLU A 24 -8.91 -3.45 -4.27
N THR A 25 -9.78 -2.50 -3.93
CA THR A 25 -9.57 -1.07 -4.22
C THR A 25 -8.33 -0.52 -3.50
N ILE A 26 -8.12 -0.88 -2.22
CA ILE A 26 -6.93 -0.50 -1.46
C ILE A 26 -5.68 -1.03 -2.14
N ASN A 27 -5.65 -2.32 -2.50
CA ASN A 27 -4.50 -2.94 -3.15
C ASN A 27 -4.18 -2.29 -4.51
N THR A 28 -5.19 -2.07 -5.34
CA THR A 28 -5.01 -1.42 -6.65
C THR A 28 -4.45 -0.01 -6.50
N ARG A 29 -4.99 0.79 -5.58
CA ARG A 29 -4.50 2.15 -5.31
C ARG A 29 -3.03 2.17 -4.87
N ILE A 30 -2.63 1.23 -4.00
CA ILE A 30 -1.24 1.12 -3.54
C ILE A 30 -0.31 0.81 -4.72
N VAL A 31 -0.70 -0.14 -5.57
CA VAL A 31 0.07 -0.50 -6.76
C VAL A 31 0.20 0.70 -7.71
N GLU A 32 -0.89 1.41 -7.98
CA GLU A 32 -0.88 2.63 -8.81
C GLU A 32 0.06 3.70 -8.26
N GLN A 33 0.00 3.97 -6.95
CA GLN A 33 0.87 4.94 -6.29
C GLN A 33 2.36 4.54 -6.37
N ILE A 34 2.67 3.26 -6.16
CA ILE A 34 4.05 2.74 -6.27
C ILE A 34 4.54 2.82 -7.72
N THR A 35 3.72 2.40 -8.69
CA THR A 35 4.08 2.46 -10.12
C THR A 35 4.30 3.90 -10.57
N ALA A 36 3.47 4.85 -10.11
CA ALA A 36 3.67 6.26 -10.37
C ALA A 36 5.04 6.75 -9.86
N LYS A 37 5.44 6.36 -8.65
CA LYS A 37 6.77 6.70 -8.10
C LYS A 37 7.93 6.05 -8.85
N GLN A 38 7.76 4.82 -9.34
CA GLN A 38 8.76 4.18 -10.20
C GLN A 38 8.92 4.90 -11.54
N MET A 39 7.81 5.34 -12.16
CA MET A 39 7.84 6.14 -13.37
C MET A 39 8.47 7.52 -13.16
N GLU A 40 8.19 8.16 -12.02
CA GLU A 40 8.81 9.42 -11.64
C GLU A 40 10.34 9.29 -11.56
N LEU A 41 10.85 8.28 -10.86
CA LEU A 41 12.29 7.98 -10.81
C LEU A 41 12.89 7.70 -12.19
N ALA A 42 12.20 6.93 -13.04
CA ALA A 42 12.66 6.62 -14.38
C ALA A 42 12.79 7.89 -15.24
N ASN A 43 11.82 8.80 -15.16
CA ASN A 43 11.86 10.08 -15.84
C ASN A 43 13.02 10.95 -15.35
N VAL A 44 13.28 10.96 -14.04
CA VAL A 44 14.41 11.70 -13.44
C VAL A 44 15.74 11.17 -13.94
N ALA A 45 15.91 9.85 -13.99
CA ALA A 45 17.12 9.22 -14.51
C ALA A 45 17.34 9.56 -16.00
N PHE A 46 16.27 9.51 -16.81
CA PHE A 46 16.32 9.90 -18.21
C PHE A 46 16.68 11.37 -18.39
N GLU A 47 16.00 12.28 -17.69
CA GLU A 47 16.26 13.72 -17.75
C GLU A 47 17.70 14.05 -17.33
N THR A 48 18.17 13.44 -16.24
CA THR A 48 19.55 13.60 -15.75
C THR A 48 20.57 13.12 -16.78
N GLY A 49 20.32 11.97 -17.41
CA GLY A 49 21.18 11.42 -18.47
C GLY A 49 21.23 12.33 -19.71
N THR A 50 20.09 12.86 -20.15
CA THR A 50 20.02 13.80 -21.27
C THR A 50 20.73 15.12 -20.93
N ARG A 51 20.51 15.69 -19.74
CA ARG A 51 21.21 16.91 -19.30
C ARG A 51 22.72 16.71 -19.21
N TYR A 52 23.16 15.58 -18.67
CA TYR A 52 24.59 15.24 -18.62
C TYR A 52 25.19 15.16 -20.03
N MET A 53 24.52 14.49 -20.97
CA MET A 53 24.98 14.41 -22.36
C MET A 53 25.08 15.79 -23.02
N ASN A 54 24.09 16.67 -22.80
CA ASN A 54 24.10 18.04 -23.31
C ASN A 54 25.21 18.89 -22.66
N SER A 55 25.47 18.72 -21.37
CA SER A 55 26.57 19.42 -20.70
C SER A 55 27.95 19.01 -21.27
N LEU A 56 28.11 17.78 -21.75
CA LEU A 56 29.37 17.36 -22.39
C LEU A 56 29.59 18.01 -23.77
N THR A 57 28.53 18.43 -24.46
CA THR A 57 28.63 19.05 -25.78
C THR A 57 28.65 20.58 -25.73
N GLU A 58 28.09 21.20 -24.69
CA GLU A 58 27.95 22.65 -24.57
C GLU A 58 29.05 23.33 -23.76
N VAL A 59 29.68 22.60 -22.84
CA VAL A 59 30.56 23.18 -21.83
C VAL A 59 31.99 23.35 -22.36
N LYS A 60 32.53 24.58 -22.30
CA LYS A 60 33.84 24.91 -22.92
C LYS A 60 35.03 24.69 -21.99
N GLY A 61 34.79 24.44 -20.69
CA GLY A 61 35.86 24.27 -19.69
C GLY A 61 35.50 23.35 -18.53
N VAL A 62 36.54 22.74 -17.93
CA VAL A 62 36.43 21.76 -16.83
C VAL A 62 35.73 22.33 -15.58
N GLN A 63 35.85 23.64 -15.32
CA GLN A 63 35.20 24.30 -14.17
C GLN A 63 33.68 24.37 -14.31
N GLU A 64 33.17 24.67 -15.50
CA GLU A 64 31.73 24.67 -15.79
C GLU A 64 31.16 23.24 -15.72
N LEU A 65 31.96 22.24 -16.11
CA LEU A 65 31.60 20.82 -16.06
C LEU A 65 31.46 20.34 -14.61
N LEU A 66 32.38 20.74 -13.73
CA LEU A 66 32.31 20.46 -12.29
C LEU A 66 31.12 21.16 -11.62
N ALA A 67 30.80 22.38 -12.02
CA ALA A 67 29.63 23.09 -11.52
C ALA A 67 28.33 22.37 -11.92
N GLU A 68 28.21 21.95 -13.19
CA GLU A 68 27.03 21.21 -13.66
C GLU A 68 26.94 19.82 -13.04
N GLN A 69 28.06 19.13 -12.83
CA GLN A 69 28.08 17.84 -12.12
C GLN A 69 27.60 17.97 -10.67
N THR A 70 28.01 19.03 -9.97
CA THR A 70 27.58 19.30 -8.59
C THR A 70 26.09 19.62 -8.53
N LYS A 71 25.59 20.39 -9.50
CA LYS A 71 24.18 20.73 -9.63
C LYS A 71 23.33 19.48 -9.92
N LEU A 72 23.71 18.67 -10.91
CA LEU A 72 23.01 17.42 -11.24
C LEU A 72 23.01 16.45 -10.05
N ALA A 73 24.11 16.35 -9.32
CA ALA A 73 24.18 15.51 -8.11
C ALA A 73 23.26 16.02 -7.00
N THR A 74 23.14 17.34 -6.83
CA THR A 74 22.24 17.95 -5.83
C THR A 74 20.78 17.73 -6.21
N GLU A 75 20.40 18.03 -7.46
CA GLU A 75 19.05 17.80 -7.98
C GLU A 75 18.64 16.32 -7.89
N PHE A 76 19.57 15.41 -8.21
CA PHE A 76 19.33 13.97 -8.08
C PHE A 76 19.08 13.56 -6.62
N ASN A 77 19.90 14.05 -5.69
CA ASN A 77 19.72 13.78 -4.25
C ASN A 77 18.39 14.34 -3.71
N GLU A 78 18.00 15.54 -4.13
CA GLU A 78 16.71 16.14 -3.75
C GLU A 78 15.54 15.28 -4.23
N LYS A 79 15.54 14.85 -5.49
CA LYS A 79 14.48 13.99 -6.03
C LYS A 79 14.45 12.60 -5.41
N LEU A 80 15.61 12.07 -5.02
CA LEU A 80 15.70 10.79 -4.32
C LEU A 80 15.11 10.90 -2.90
N LEU A 81 15.39 11.99 -2.18
CA LEU A 81 14.77 12.28 -0.88
C LEU A 81 13.27 12.53 -0.99
N GLU A 82 12.81 13.24 -2.03
CA GLU A 82 11.40 13.45 -2.32
C GLU A 82 10.68 12.12 -2.58
N THR A 83 11.28 11.24 -3.38
CA THR A 83 10.73 9.91 -3.65
C THR A 83 10.69 9.05 -2.38
N ALA A 84 11.71 9.11 -1.55
CA ALA A 84 11.75 8.39 -0.27
C ALA A 84 10.64 8.88 0.68
N ARG A 85 10.42 10.20 0.78
CA ARG A 85 9.31 10.78 1.54
C ARG A 85 7.96 10.33 0.99
N GLY A 86 7.75 10.47 -0.32
CA GLY A 86 6.51 10.03 -0.97
C GLY A 86 6.24 8.54 -0.79
N THR A 87 7.28 7.70 -0.73
CA THR A 87 7.14 6.27 -0.42
C THR A 87 6.71 6.05 1.04
N ALA A 88 7.28 6.79 1.98
CA ALA A 88 6.88 6.75 3.39
C ALA A 88 5.42 7.22 3.59
N ASP A 89 4.99 8.21 2.82
CA ASP A 89 3.60 8.68 2.82
C ASP A 89 2.66 7.59 2.29
N ILE A 90 2.98 6.94 1.16
CA ILE A 90 2.22 5.80 0.63
C ILE A 90 2.10 4.67 1.66
N LEU A 91 3.19 4.34 2.36
CA LEU A 91 3.20 3.33 3.42
C LEU A 91 2.29 3.71 4.60
N THR A 92 2.28 4.98 4.98
CA THR A 92 1.44 5.52 6.05
C THR A 92 -0.03 5.49 5.64
N GLU A 93 -0.37 5.99 4.45
CA GLU A 93 -1.71 5.93 3.87
C GLU A 93 -2.22 4.49 3.76
N SER A 94 -1.35 3.56 3.32
CA SER A 94 -1.68 2.13 3.21
C SER A 94 -2.05 1.56 4.58
N ARG A 95 -1.23 1.84 5.60
CA ARG A 95 -1.48 1.39 6.98
C ARG A 95 -2.82 1.91 7.50
N GLU A 96 -3.10 3.19 7.31
CA GLU A 96 -4.35 3.82 7.73
C GLU A 96 -5.56 3.23 6.98
N ALA A 97 -5.44 2.99 5.67
CA ALA A 97 -6.48 2.37 4.86
C ALA A 97 -6.80 0.95 5.30
N TYR A 98 -5.78 0.12 5.57
CA TYR A 98 -5.99 -1.24 6.11
C TYR A 98 -6.59 -1.21 7.52
N GLN A 99 -6.14 -0.28 8.37
CA GLN A 99 -6.70 -0.13 9.72
C GLN A 99 -8.18 0.27 9.66
N ALA A 100 -8.53 1.24 8.81
CA ALA A 100 -9.92 1.66 8.61
C ALA A 100 -10.80 0.52 8.06
N TRP A 101 -10.29 -0.22 7.07
CA TRP A 101 -10.96 -1.42 6.54
C TRP A 101 -11.18 -2.49 7.61
N PHE A 102 -10.17 -2.72 8.46
CA PHE A 102 -10.27 -3.67 9.56
C PHE A 102 -11.27 -3.21 10.63
N GLU A 103 -11.22 -1.95 11.07
CA GLU A 103 -12.16 -1.38 12.03
C GLU A 103 -13.60 -1.41 11.53
N LYS A 104 -13.82 -1.15 10.23
CA LYS A 104 -15.14 -1.23 9.60
C LYS A 104 -15.65 -2.67 9.53
N SER A 105 -14.77 -3.60 9.19
CA SER A 105 -15.09 -5.02 9.17
C SER A 105 -15.39 -5.53 10.59
N PHE A 106 -14.66 -5.07 11.62
CA PHE A 106 -14.87 -5.46 13.01
C PHE A 106 -16.10 -4.82 13.65
N LYS A 107 -16.45 -3.57 13.32
CA LYS A 107 -17.73 -2.96 13.74
C LYS A 107 -18.94 -3.71 13.18
N SER A 108 -18.84 -4.19 11.94
CA SER A 108 -19.87 -5.05 11.33
C SER A 108 -20.02 -6.43 12.04
N VAL A 109 -19.02 -6.83 12.83
CA VAL A 109 -18.92 -8.12 13.55
C VAL A 109 -19.33 -7.97 15.02
N ALA A 110 -18.96 -6.86 15.67
CA ALA A 110 -19.27 -6.55 17.07
C ALA A 110 -20.77 -6.35 17.33
N ASP A 111 -21.55 -5.97 16.33
CA ASP A 111 -23.02 -5.90 16.40
C ASP A 111 -23.71 -7.29 16.33
N GLY A 112 -22.95 -8.39 16.33
CA GLY A 112 -23.43 -9.72 16.72
C GLY A 112 -23.11 -10.91 15.81
N VAL A 113 -21.93 -11.00 15.21
CA VAL A 113 -21.56 -12.15 14.35
C VAL A 113 -20.11 -12.58 14.55
N ASP A 114 -19.88 -13.90 14.60
CA ASP A 114 -18.57 -14.56 14.65
C ASP A 114 -17.85 -14.45 13.28
N PHE A 115 -16.79 -13.64 13.20
CA PHE A 115 -15.99 -13.46 11.98
C PHE A 115 -14.97 -14.58 11.85
N THR A 116 -15.30 -15.58 11.03
CA THR A 116 -14.32 -16.59 10.62
C THR A 116 -13.68 -16.16 9.30
N LEU A 117 -12.41 -15.72 9.38
CA LEU A 117 -11.55 -15.59 8.20
C LEU A 117 -11.37 -16.98 7.58
N PRO A 118 -11.70 -17.19 6.30
CA PRO A 118 -11.36 -18.44 5.61
C PRO A 118 -9.83 -18.58 5.58
N GLY A 119 -9.28 -19.44 6.44
CA GLY A 119 -7.83 -19.70 6.52
C GLY A 119 -7.17 -19.39 7.88
N LEU A 120 -7.85 -18.71 8.79
CA LEU A 120 -7.39 -18.54 10.19
C LEU A 120 -8.46 -19.09 11.13
N THR A 121 -8.57 -20.42 11.18
CA THR A 121 -9.30 -21.05 12.28
C THR A 121 -8.50 -20.85 13.56
N PRO A 122 -9.07 -20.27 14.63
CA PRO A 122 -8.44 -20.32 15.93
C PRO A 122 -8.27 -21.80 16.28
N ALA A 123 -7.03 -22.22 16.52
CA ALA A 123 -6.71 -23.57 16.93
C ALA A 123 -7.62 -23.94 18.11
N LYS A 124 -8.50 -24.94 17.91
CA LYS A 124 -9.36 -25.47 18.97
C LYS A 124 -8.48 -25.78 20.17
N LYS A 125 -8.68 -25.04 21.26
CA LYS A 125 -8.14 -25.37 22.58
C LYS A 125 -8.48 -26.85 22.83
N PRO A 126 -7.51 -27.72 23.13
CA PRO A 126 -7.80 -29.14 23.29
C PRO A 126 -8.80 -29.29 24.42
N ALA A 127 -9.94 -29.91 24.12
CA ALA A 127 -10.94 -30.25 25.11
C ALA A 127 -10.24 -31.05 26.22
N ALA A 128 -10.20 -30.49 27.42
CA ALA A 128 -9.74 -31.19 28.60
C ALA A 128 -10.57 -32.47 28.69
N LYS A 129 -9.94 -33.61 28.39
CA LYS A 129 -10.49 -34.93 28.69
C LYS A 129 -10.92 -34.88 30.16
N LYS A 130 -12.23 -35.02 30.40
CA LYS A 130 -12.71 -35.58 31.66
C LYS A 130 -12.06 -36.97 31.77
N ALA A 131 -10.92 -37.03 32.45
CA ALA A 131 -10.39 -38.27 32.98
C ALA A 131 -11.16 -38.57 34.26
N ALA A 132 -11.70 -39.78 34.29
CA ALA A 132 -12.56 -40.31 35.34
C ALA A 132 -11.82 -40.49 36.68
N ALA A 133 -12.55 -40.29 37.77
CA ALA A 133 -12.57 -41.16 38.95
C ALA A 133 -13.92 -40.96 39.65
#